data_AF-A0A1H1Y616-F1
#
_entry.id   AF-A0A1H1Y616-F1
#
_cell.length_a   1.000
_cell.length_b   1.000
_cell.length_c   1.000
_cell.angle_alpha   90.00
_cell.angle_beta   90.00
_cell.angle_gamma   90.00
#
_symmetry.space_group_name_H-M   'P 1'
#
loop_
_entity.id
_entity.type
_entity.pdbx_description
1 polymer ?
#
loop_
_entity_poly.entity_id
_entity_poly.type
_entity_poly.pdbx_seq_one_letter_code
_entity_poly.pdbx_strand_id
1 'polypeptide(L)'
;MQTSEFVRLYPELFHMAADGAWPSIQAHGLLSASALVERWGVTSDAARRSLLSERRAESQPIEHPELGTVVLRDQKPIHEPSLADSLDGLSVSEWYETLNGRVFFFPQRRRISLVPPAPPLCSQRRARSRSRPLHSAGYGVTGSPGKTPASGVTVTTVPWTAPPSASVYERPSALGA
;
A
#
# COMPACT_ATOMS: atom_id res chain seq x y z
N MET A 1 25.68 -0.26 12.49
CA MET A 1 24.69 -0.61 13.53
C MET A 1 24.35 -2.08 13.36
N GLN A 2 24.54 -2.88 14.40
CA GLN A 2 24.20 -4.31 14.38
C GLN A 2 22.69 -4.50 14.66
N THR A 3 22.09 -5.60 14.20
CA THR A 3 20.65 -5.88 14.39
C THR A 3 20.24 -5.87 15.87
N SER A 4 21.06 -6.48 16.75
CA SER A 4 20.81 -6.52 18.20
C SER A 4 20.75 -5.13 18.83
N GLU A 5 21.63 -4.23 18.39
CA GLU A 5 21.66 -2.85 18.84
C GLU A 5 20.42 -2.09 18.35
N PHE A 6 20.00 -2.30 17.09
CA PHE A 6 18.80 -1.68 16.54
C PHE A 6 17.53 -2.08 17.31
N VAL A 7 17.35 -3.38 17.59
CA VAL A 7 16.20 -3.89 18.35
C VAL A 7 16.17 -3.32 19.76
N ARG A 8 17.35 -3.18 20.40
CA ARG A 8 17.46 -2.57 21.74
C ARG A 8 17.08 -1.09 21.74
N LEU A 9 17.44 -0.35 20.70
CA LEU A 9 17.15 1.09 20.58
C LEU A 9 15.70 1.38 20.14
N TYR A 10 15.09 0.47 19.38
CA TYR A 10 13.77 0.63 18.79
C TYR A 10 12.91 -0.62 19.04
N PRO A 11 12.40 -0.79 20.28
CA PRO A 11 11.55 -1.94 20.64
C PRO A 11 10.18 -1.90 19.97
N GLU A 12 9.79 -0.75 19.43
CA GLU A 12 8.55 -0.56 18.66
C GLU A 12 8.88 0.02 17.29
N LEU A 13 8.17 -0.48 16.28
CA LEU A 13 8.30 -0.03 14.90
C LEU A 13 6.93 0.39 14.39
N PHE A 14 6.91 1.46 13.59
CA PHE A 14 5.68 2.01 13.04
C PHE A 14 5.60 1.70 11.55
N HIS A 15 4.44 1.25 11.08
CA HIS A 15 4.17 1.00 9.67
C HIS A 15 2.99 1.84 9.20
N MET A 16 3.08 2.38 7.99
CA MET A 16 2.00 3.12 7.37
C MET A 16 1.22 2.20 6.44
N ALA A 17 -0.05 1.96 6.78
CA ALA A 17 -0.98 1.20 5.95
C ALA A 17 -2.11 2.09 5.43
N ALA A 18 -2.93 1.55 4.53
CA ALA A 18 -4.19 2.17 4.15
C ALA A 18 -5.15 2.21 5.35
N ASP A 19 -6.07 3.19 5.36
CA ASP A 19 -7.12 3.23 6.38
C ASP A 19 -7.99 1.96 6.31
N GLY A 20 -8.38 1.43 7.47
CA GLY A 20 -9.10 0.17 7.56
C GLY A 20 -8.28 -1.10 7.24
N ALA A 21 -6.97 -1.00 7.01
CA ALA A 21 -6.14 -2.18 6.72
C ALA A 21 -5.86 -3.06 7.95
N TRP A 22 -6.06 -2.55 9.18
CA TRP A 22 -5.68 -3.25 10.40
C TRP A 22 -6.32 -4.64 10.56
N PRO A 23 -7.64 -4.84 10.35
CA PRO A 23 -8.24 -6.18 10.44
C PRO A 23 -7.61 -7.18 9.46
N SER A 24 -7.31 -6.73 8.23
CA SER A 24 -6.65 -7.57 7.22
C SER A 24 -5.21 -7.91 7.63
N ILE A 25 -4.44 -6.93 8.11
CA ILE A 25 -3.07 -7.15 8.63
C ILE A 25 -3.08 -8.12 9.81
N GLN A 26 -4.06 -8.00 10.71
CA GLN A 26 -4.19 -8.90 11.86
C GLN A 26 -4.53 -10.34 11.43
N ALA A 27 -5.35 -10.52 10.40
CA ALA A 27 -5.76 -11.83 9.89
C ALA A 27 -4.71 -12.50 9.00
N HIS A 28 -3.97 -11.72 8.22
CA HIS A 28 -3.12 -12.23 7.13
C HIS A 28 -1.63 -11.98 7.35
N GLY A 29 -1.27 -11.20 8.36
CA GLY A 29 0.08 -10.69 8.58
C GLY A 29 0.34 -9.43 7.74
N LEU A 30 1.46 -8.77 8.04
CA LEU A 30 1.90 -7.61 7.29
C LEU A 30 2.65 -8.07 6.02
N LEU A 31 2.01 -7.90 4.87
CA LEU A 31 2.51 -8.37 3.58
C LEU A 31 3.02 -7.20 2.72
N SER A 32 4.02 -7.47 1.87
CA SER A 32 4.44 -6.55 0.82
C SER A 32 3.37 -6.44 -0.27
N ALA A 33 3.47 -5.44 -1.15
CA ALA A 33 2.56 -5.30 -2.28
C ALA A 33 2.62 -6.52 -3.21
N SER A 34 3.81 -7.07 -3.48
CA SER A 34 3.96 -8.29 -4.28
C SER A 34 3.25 -9.49 -3.64
N ALA A 35 3.42 -9.69 -2.33
CA ALA A 35 2.78 -10.78 -1.60
C ALA A 35 1.26 -10.59 -1.51
N LEU A 36 0.75 -9.36 -1.44
CA LEU A 36 -0.67 -9.08 -1.54
C LEU A 36 -1.22 -9.43 -2.92
N VAL A 37 -0.57 -8.99 -4.00
CA VAL A 37 -1.00 -9.29 -5.39
C VAL A 37 -1.03 -10.79 -5.66
N GLU A 38 -0.05 -11.54 -5.14
CA GLU A 38 -0.03 -12.99 -5.20
C GLU A 38 -1.15 -13.63 -4.38
N ARG A 39 -1.28 -13.25 -3.10
CA ARG A 39 -2.27 -13.84 -2.19
C ARG A 39 -3.72 -13.52 -2.56
N TRP A 40 -3.96 -12.35 -3.15
CA TRP A 40 -5.27 -11.96 -3.68
C TRP A 40 -5.54 -12.52 -5.09
N GLY A 41 -4.66 -13.37 -5.62
CA GLY A 41 -4.93 -14.12 -6.84
C GLY A 41 -4.99 -13.26 -8.10
N VAL A 42 -4.24 -12.16 -8.17
CA VAL A 42 -4.17 -11.35 -9.39
C VAL A 42 -3.34 -12.09 -10.44
N THR A 43 -4.02 -12.67 -11.43
CA THR A 43 -3.42 -13.53 -12.45
C THR A 43 -3.09 -12.83 -13.77
N SER A 44 -3.77 -11.72 -14.09
CA SER A 44 -3.51 -10.98 -15.33
C SER A 44 -2.13 -10.34 -15.29
N ASP A 45 -1.24 -10.71 -16.21
CA ASP A 45 0.10 -10.11 -16.33
C ASP A 45 0.05 -8.59 -16.50
N ALA A 46 -0.96 -8.08 -17.23
CA ALA A 46 -1.17 -6.65 -17.38
C ALA A 46 -1.52 -5.98 -16.05
N ALA A 47 -2.43 -6.58 -15.27
CA ALA A 47 -2.78 -6.07 -13.95
C ALA A 47 -1.59 -6.14 -12.98
N ARG A 48 -0.85 -7.27 -12.99
CA ARG A 48 0.34 -7.46 -12.15
C ARG A 48 1.41 -6.41 -12.44
N ARG A 49 1.70 -6.15 -13.72
CA ARG A 49 2.66 -5.11 -14.13
C ARG A 49 2.23 -3.72 -13.67
N SER A 50 0.97 -3.36 -13.91
CA SER A 50 0.44 -2.05 -13.48
C SER A 50 0.47 -1.88 -11.95
N LEU A 51 0.31 -2.97 -11.19
CA LEU A 51 0.37 -2.93 -9.73
C LEU A 51 1.80 -2.96 -9.18
N LEU A 52 2.74 -3.68 -9.81
CA LEU A 52 4.04 -4.00 -9.19
C LEU A 52 5.24 -3.34 -9.86
N SER A 53 5.13 -2.99 -11.14
CA SER A 53 6.25 -2.56 -12.00
C SER A 53 6.06 -1.12 -12.52
N GLU A 54 4.93 -0.48 -12.21
CA GLU A 54 4.59 0.87 -12.67
C GLU A 54 4.19 1.77 -11.50
N ARG A 55 4.28 3.09 -11.71
CA ARG A 55 3.85 4.09 -10.73
C ARG A 55 2.35 4.03 -10.49
N ARG A 56 1.95 3.73 -9.25
CA ARG A 56 0.55 3.85 -8.83
C ARG A 56 0.20 5.30 -8.56
N ALA A 57 -0.39 5.98 -9.55
CA ALA A 57 -0.86 7.36 -9.38
C ALA A 57 -1.98 7.48 -8.34
N GLU A 58 -2.78 6.43 -8.13
CA GLU A 58 -3.85 6.37 -7.12
C GLU A 58 -3.78 5.06 -6.36
N SER A 59 -4.37 5.04 -5.15
CA SER A 59 -4.47 3.81 -4.36
C SER A 59 -5.38 2.81 -5.08
N GLN A 60 -4.93 1.55 -5.19
CA GLN A 60 -5.58 0.50 -5.97
C GLN A 60 -6.20 -0.55 -5.05
N PRO A 61 -7.54 -0.70 -5.03
CA PRO A 61 -8.18 -1.80 -4.33
C PRO A 61 -8.00 -3.11 -5.11
N ILE A 62 -7.77 -4.20 -4.38
CA ILE A 62 -7.75 -5.56 -4.90
C ILE A 62 -8.80 -6.35 -4.12
N GLU A 63 -9.75 -6.95 -4.84
CA GLU A 63 -10.85 -7.71 -4.26
C GLU A 63 -10.56 -9.21 -4.36
N HIS A 64 -10.89 -9.94 -3.32
CA HIS A 64 -10.91 -11.40 -3.32
C HIS A 64 -12.21 -11.89 -2.69
N PRO A 65 -12.90 -12.89 -3.27
CA PRO A 65 -14.19 -13.36 -2.78
C PRO A 65 -14.18 -13.79 -1.31
N GLU A 66 -13.09 -14.41 -0.85
CA GLU A 66 -12.97 -14.96 0.51
C GLU A 66 -12.13 -14.09 1.46
N LEU A 67 -11.15 -13.34 0.94
CA LEU A 67 -10.19 -12.59 1.77
C LEU A 67 -10.62 -11.12 1.93
N GLY A 68 -11.69 -10.72 1.23
CA GLY A 68 -12.18 -9.35 1.21
C GLY A 68 -11.31 -8.43 0.33
N THR A 69 -11.33 -7.14 0.65
CA THR A 69 -10.63 -6.11 -0.12
C THR A 69 -9.39 -5.64 0.61
N VAL A 70 -8.27 -5.55 -0.11
CA VAL A 70 -7.06 -4.84 0.33
C VAL A 70 -6.79 -3.65 -0.57
N VAL A 71 -6.06 -2.65 -0.06
CA VAL A 71 -5.74 -1.45 -0.80
C VAL A 71 -4.23 -1.31 -0.89
N LEU A 72 -3.69 -1.35 -2.11
CA LEU A 72 -2.33 -0.93 -2.38
C LEU A 72 -2.27 0.59 -2.45
N ARG A 73 -1.40 1.18 -1.65
CA ARG A 73 -1.26 2.64 -1.60
C ARG A 73 -0.66 3.21 -2.88
N ASP A 74 -1.06 4.46 -3.16
CA ASP A 74 -0.46 5.28 -4.20
C ASP A 74 1.03 5.57 -3.93
N GLN A 75 1.71 5.94 -5.00
CA GLN A 75 3.11 6.28 -5.07
C GLN A 75 3.28 7.74 -5.51
N LYS A 76 2.28 8.60 -5.29
CA LYS A 76 2.20 9.99 -5.81
C LYS A 76 3.45 10.84 -5.63
N PRO A 77 4.20 10.75 -4.51
CA PRO A 77 5.39 11.57 -4.32
C PRO A 77 6.58 11.24 -5.23
N ILE A 78 6.59 10.08 -5.92
CA ILE A 78 7.74 9.63 -6.72
C ILE A 78 7.82 10.38 -8.06
N HIS A 79 8.84 11.19 -8.26
CA HIS A 79 9.09 11.84 -9.54
C HIS A 79 9.93 10.94 -10.45
N GLU A 80 9.30 10.28 -11.42
CA GLU A 80 9.95 9.26 -12.27
C GLU A 80 11.17 9.76 -13.07
N PRO A 81 11.19 10.98 -13.65
CA PRO A 81 12.39 11.48 -14.31
C PRO A 81 13.60 11.55 -13.38
N SER A 82 13.42 12.14 -12.18
CA SER A 82 14.49 12.22 -11.19
C SER A 82 14.87 10.86 -10.62
N LEU A 83 13.91 9.93 -10.54
CA LEU A 83 14.21 8.55 -10.18
C LEU A 83 15.11 7.93 -11.24
N ALA A 84 14.74 7.98 -12.52
CA ALA A 84 15.52 7.41 -13.63
C ALA A 84 16.95 7.96 -13.66
N ASP A 85 17.12 9.28 -13.48
CA ASP A 85 18.44 9.92 -13.43
C ASP A 85 19.31 9.45 -12.25
N SER A 86 18.69 8.94 -11.18
CA SER A 86 19.35 8.49 -9.96
C SER A 86 19.63 6.99 -9.90
N LEU A 87 19.06 6.21 -10.83
CA LEU A 87 19.26 4.77 -10.87
C LEU A 87 20.55 4.43 -11.62
N ASP A 88 21.32 3.50 -11.04
CA ASP A 88 22.51 2.93 -11.66
C ASP A 88 22.35 1.41 -11.74
N GLY A 89 22.40 0.85 -12.95
CA GLY A 89 22.24 -0.57 -13.21
C GLY A 89 20.83 -1.15 -13.00
N LEU A 90 19.80 -0.30 -12.87
CA LEU A 90 18.41 -0.74 -12.67
C LEU A 90 17.45 0.13 -13.49
N SER A 91 16.48 -0.49 -14.16
CA SER A 91 15.37 0.24 -14.76
C SER A 91 14.37 0.72 -13.71
N VAL A 92 13.56 1.73 -14.05
CA VAL A 92 12.47 2.22 -13.19
C VAL A 92 11.48 1.09 -12.84
N SER A 93 11.21 0.19 -13.79
CA SER A 93 10.32 -0.96 -13.60
C SER A 93 10.85 -1.93 -12.56
N GLU A 94 12.11 -2.34 -12.70
CA GLU A 94 12.77 -3.26 -11.75
C GLU A 94 12.93 -2.60 -10.36
N TRP A 95 13.08 -1.28 -10.33
CA TRP A 95 13.06 -0.53 -9.08
C TRP A 95 11.69 -0.61 -8.39
N TYR A 96 10.59 -0.44 -9.13
CA TYR A 96 9.24 -0.61 -8.56
C TYR A 96 9.01 -2.03 -8.06
N GLU A 97 9.48 -3.05 -8.78
CA GLU A 97 9.38 -4.44 -8.34
C GLU A 97 10.14 -4.65 -7.02
N THR A 98 11.35 -4.08 -6.92
CA THR A 98 12.16 -4.11 -5.69
C THR A 98 11.48 -3.37 -4.54
N LEU A 99 10.88 -2.20 -4.81
CA LEU A 99 10.12 -1.42 -3.84
C LEU A 99 8.92 -2.21 -3.31
N ASN A 100 8.14 -2.78 -4.23
CA ASN A 100 6.90 -3.49 -3.93
C ASN A 100 7.13 -4.88 -3.32
N GLY A 101 8.36 -5.39 -3.37
CA GLY A 101 8.79 -6.62 -2.70
C GLY A 101 9.09 -6.48 -1.20
N ARG A 102 9.02 -5.26 -0.64
CA ARG A 102 9.47 -4.98 0.74
C ARG A 102 8.38 -4.34 1.59
N VAL A 103 8.55 -4.47 2.91
CA VAL A 103 7.75 -3.77 3.93
C VAL A 103 8.67 -2.78 4.64
N PHE A 104 8.20 -1.55 4.78
CA PHE A 104 8.99 -0.46 5.39
C PHE A 104 8.47 -0.14 6.79
N PHE A 105 9.41 0.13 7.69
CA PHE A 105 9.14 0.51 9.08
C PHE A 105 9.83 1.83 9.41
N PHE A 106 9.19 2.61 10.27
CA PHE A 106 9.75 3.80 10.87
C PHE A 106 10.12 3.50 12.33
N PRO A 107 11.38 3.70 12.74
CA PRO A 107 11.78 3.47 14.14
C PRO A 107 11.23 4.52 15.11
N GLN A 108 10.79 5.66 14.58
CA GLN A 108 10.30 6.79 15.38
C GLN A 108 8.94 7.23 14.86
N ARG A 109 7.95 7.27 15.74
CA ARG A 109 6.57 7.65 15.41
C ARG A 109 6.49 8.97 14.65
N ARG A 110 7.25 10.00 15.05
CA ARG A 110 7.25 11.31 14.38
C ARG A 110 7.55 11.26 12.87
N ARG A 111 8.27 10.24 12.39
CA ARG A 111 8.60 10.09 10.97
C ARG A 111 7.38 9.64 10.16
N ILE A 112 6.42 8.94 10.78
CA ILE A 112 5.18 8.53 10.10
C ILE A 112 4.32 9.75 9.75
N SER A 113 4.34 10.78 10.59
CA SER A 113 3.57 12.01 10.41
C SER A 113 4.05 12.86 9.23
N LEU A 114 5.27 12.61 8.73
CA LEU A 114 5.80 13.26 7.54
C LEU A 114 5.32 12.58 6.26
N VAL A 115 4.83 11.35 6.34
CA VAL A 115 4.26 10.67 5.18
C VAL A 115 2.80 11.07 5.08
N PRO A 116 2.34 11.65 3.96
CA PRO A 116 0.95 12.02 3.80
C PRO A 116 0.03 10.80 3.97
N PRO A 117 -1.11 10.95 4.67
CA PRO A 117 -2.11 9.89 4.69
C PRO A 117 -2.55 9.61 3.25
N ALA A 118 -2.93 8.36 2.97
CA ALA A 118 -3.52 8.05 1.68
C ALA A 118 -4.79 8.92 1.51
N PRO A 119 -4.97 9.62 0.39
CA PRO A 119 -6.23 10.28 0.12
C PRO A 119 -7.36 9.22 0.16
N PRO A 120 -8.58 9.58 0.57
CA PRO A 120 -9.70 8.65 0.51
C PRO A 120 -9.80 8.09 -0.91
N LEU A 121 -10.03 6.78 -1.04
CA LEU A 121 -10.18 6.11 -2.34
C LEU A 121 -11.08 6.96 -3.23
N CYS A 122 -10.49 7.53 -4.28
CA CYS A 122 -11.20 8.45 -5.17
C CYS A 122 -12.25 7.65 -5.96
N SER A 123 -13.50 7.73 -5.50
CA SER A 123 -14.71 7.06 -6.01
C SER A 123 -14.72 5.53 -5.89
N GLN A 124 -15.52 5.02 -4.93
CA GLN A 124 -16.41 3.92 -5.28
C GLN A 124 -17.16 4.33 -6.54
N ARG A 125 -16.68 3.90 -7.70
CA ARG A 125 -17.43 4.00 -8.95
C ARG A 125 -18.61 3.05 -8.80
N ARG A 126 -19.72 3.52 -8.21
CA ARG A 126 -21.04 2.92 -8.47
C ARG A 126 -21.21 2.97 -9.98
N ALA A 127 -20.86 1.88 -10.66
CA ALA A 127 -21.39 1.58 -11.96
C ALA A 127 -22.90 1.36 -11.75
N ARG A 128 -23.66 2.46 -11.69
CA ARG A 128 -25.10 2.39 -11.98
C ARG A 128 -25.16 1.93 -13.42
N SER A 129 -25.58 0.68 -13.62
CA SER A 129 -26.04 0.19 -14.91
C SER A 129 -26.93 1.26 -15.53
N ARG A 130 -26.51 1.84 -16.65
CA ARG A 130 -27.35 2.75 -17.43
C ARG A 130 -28.46 1.92 -18.09
N SER A 131 -29.51 1.60 -17.35
CA SER A 131 -30.82 1.40 -17.96
C SER A 131 -31.40 2.78 -18.24
N ARG A 132 -31.42 3.18 -19.52
CA ARG A 132 -32.24 4.31 -19.99
C ARG A 132 -33.68 4.01 -19.63
N PRO A 133 -34.43 5.04 -19.19
CA PRO A 133 -35.76 5.23 -19.77
C PRO A 133 -35.84 6.57 -20.50
N LEU A 134 -36.61 6.55 -21.58
CA LEU A 134 -37.02 7.73 -22.33
C LEU A 134 -38.05 8.56 -21.52
N HIS A 135 -38.07 9.84 -21.87
CA HIS A 135 -39.15 10.84 -21.76
C HIS A 135 -39.25 11.79 -20.54
N SER A 136 -39.15 13.07 -20.93
CA SER A 136 -39.93 14.28 -20.57
C SER A 136 -39.81 14.94 -19.19
N ALA A 137 -39.28 16.17 -19.25
CA ALA A 137 -39.78 17.44 -18.71
C ALA A 137 -40.24 17.56 -17.24
N GLY A 138 -39.61 18.47 -16.50
CA GLY A 138 -40.15 19.05 -15.26
C GLY A 138 -39.12 19.85 -14.47
N TYR A 139 -39.36 21.16 -14.32
CA TYR A 139 -38.66 22.09 -13.41
C TYR A 139 -38.80 21.67 -11.93
N GLY A 140 -37.81 21.98 -11.09
CA GLY A 140 -37.93 21.84 -9.63
C GLY A 140 -36.67 22.21 -8.83
N VAL A 141 -36.83 23.06 -7.82
CA VAL A 141 -35.81 23.81 -7.05
C VAL A 141 -35.41 23.11 -5.73
N THR A 142 -34.15 23.34 -5.31
CA THR A 142 -33.50 23.25 -3.96
C THR A 142 -33.50 21.98 -3.10
N GLY A 143 -32.33 21.72 -2.50
CA GLY A 143 -32.21 21.02 -1.20
C GLY A 143 -30.83 20.41 -0.95
N SER A 144 -29.93 21.13 -0.26
CA SER A 144 -28.72 20.55 0.37
C SER A 144 -29.07 19.95 1.73
N PRO A 145 -28.38 18.88 2.16
CA PRO A 145 -28.08 18.74 3.57
C PRO A 145 -26.60 18.39 3.87
N GLY A 146 -26.04 19.17 4.80
CA GLY A 146 -25.16 18.77 5.90
C GLY A 146 -24.00 17.80 5.63
N LYS A 147 -22.78 18.34 5.54
CA LYS A 147 -21.54 17.59 5.82
C LYS A 147 -21.25 17.64 7.33
N THR A 148 -21.26 16.48 7.98
CA THR A 148 -20.62 16.28 9.29
C THR A 148 -19.18 15.81 9.05
N PRO A 149 -18.15 16.41 9.67
CA PRO A 149 -16.79 15.88 9.60
C PRO A 149 -16.59 14.88 10.74
N ALA A 150 -16.41 13.60 10.42
CA ALA A 150 -15.83 12.63 11.33
C ALA A 150 -14.37 12.39 10.89
N SER A 151 -13.44 13.06 11.54
CA SER A 151 -12.00 12.76 11.43
C SER A 151 -11.49 12.45 12.82
N GLY A 152 -11.46 11.15 13.15
CA GLY A 152 -10.72 10.62 14.28
C GLY A 152 -9.54 9.83 13.73
N VAL A 153 -8.32 10.33 13.93
CA VAL A 153 -7.10 9.56 13.65
C VAL A 153 -6.88 8.62 14.83
N THR A 154 -7.03 7.32 14.62
CA THR A 154 -6.65 6.31 15.61
C THR A 154 -5.21 5.90 15.38
N VAL A 155 -4.36 6.05 16.39
CA VAL A 155 -2.99 5.53 16.37
C VAL A 155 -2.89 4.35 17.33
N THR A 156 -2.73 3.16 16.77
CA THR A 156 -2.49 1.94 17.54
C THR A 156 -0.98 1.73 17.69
N THR A 157 -0.55 1.42 18.91
CA THR A 157 0.83 1.01 19.23
C THR A 157 0.79 -0.48 19.52
N VAL A 158 1.73 -1.25 18.96
CA VAL A 158 1.80 -2.70 19.17
C VAL A 158 3.23 -3.03 19.61
N PRO A 159 3.42 -3.73 20.73
CA PRO A 159 4.74 -4.22 21.12
C PRO A 159 5.22 -5.29 20.14
N TRP A 160 6.46 -5.16 19.68
CA TRP A 160 7.06 -6.15 18.79
C TRP A 160 7.47 -7.40 19.58
N THR A 161 6.88 -8.55 19.25
CA THR A 161 7.42 -9.87 19.60
C THR A 161 8.20 -10.42 18.41
N ALA A 162 9.51 -10.61 18.60
CA ALA A 162 10.38 -11.18 17.58
C ALA A 162 9.90 -12.59 17.18
N PRO A 163 9.85 -12.92 15.88
CA PRO A 163 9.59 -14.30 15.45
C PRO A 163 10.78 -15.19 15.85
N PRO A 164 10.54 -16.49 16.13
CA PRO A 164 11.62 -17.45 16.37
C PRO A 164 12.53 -17.50 15.16
N SER A 165 13.84 -17.48 15.44
CA SER A 165 14.97 -17.39 14.52
C SER A 165 14.77 -18.10 13.18
N ALA A 166 14.49 -17.33 12.12
CA ALA A 166 14.70 -17.76 10.75
C ALA A 166 16.17 -17.54 10.40
N SER A 167 17.01 -18.55 10.63
CA SER A 167 18.25 -18.69 9.87
C SER A 167 17.86 -19.00 8.43
N VAL A 168 17.94 -18.03 7.52
CA VAL A 168 18.37 -18.23 6.13
C VAL A 168 18.60 -16.82 5.55
N TYR A 169 19.86 -16.42 5.50
CA TYR A 169 20.36 -15.52 4.46
C TYR A 169 21.80 -15.95 4.19
N GLU A 170 21.97 -17.12 3.58
CA GLU A 170 23.26 -17.43 2.96
C GLU A 170 23.40 -16.55 1.72
N ARG A 171 24.42 -15.67 1.76
CA ARG A 171 24.91 -14.95 0.59
C ARG A 171 25.42 -15.96 -0.43
N PRO A 172 25.13 -15.84 -1.73
CA PRO A 172 25.96 -16.47 -2.74
C PRO A 172 27.34 -15.78 -2.69
N SER A 173 28.37 -16.53 -2.31
CA SER A 173 29.75 -16.11 -2.42
C SER A 173 30.09 -15.91 -3.90
N ALA A 174 30.42 -14.68 -4.26
CA ALA A 174 31.09 -14.36 -5.51
C ALA A 174 32.59 -14.67 -5.39
N LEU A 175 33.14 -15.20 -6.49
CA LEU A 175 34.56 -15.37 -6.87
C LEU A 175 35.33 -16.59 -6.35
N GLY A 176 35.88 -17.33 -7.32
CA GLY A 176 36.98 -18.27 -7.15
C GLY A 176 37.36 -19.01 -8.44
N ALA A 177 38.12 -18.31 -9.31
CA ALA A 177 39.05 -18.79 -10.35
C ALA A 177 38.60 -19.85 -11.39
#